data_AF-A0A2D4F9P9-F1
#
_entry.id   AF-A0A2D4F9P9-F1
#
_cell.length_a   1.000
_cell.length_b   1.000
_cell.length_c   1.000
_cell.angle_alpha   90.00
_cell.angle_beta   90.00
_cell.angle_gamma   90.00
#
_symmetry.space_group_name_H-M   'P 1'
#
loop_
_entity.id
_entity.type
_entity.pdbx_description
1 polymer ?
#
loop_
_entity_poly.entity_id
_entity_poly.type
_entity_poly.pdbx_seq_one_letter_code
_entity_poly.pdbx_strand_id
1 'polypeptide(L)'
;MHYYTRFKNHELSYQLEQRLLKTAKEKMEQLSRALGGSEGSCPDTTFIEDAVQELLKTRRILKCSYPYGFFLEPKSTKKEIFELMQTDLEMVTEDLAQKVNRPYLRTPRHKIIRAACLVQQKRQEFLASVARGVAPADSPEAPRRSFAGGTWDWEYLGFASPEYRRRHRQRRRGDMQSLLSNAPDPDDP
;
A
#
# COMPACT_ATOMS: atom_id res chain seq x y z
N MET A 1 -8.69 22.38 11.47
CA MET A 1 -8.55 21.29 10.47
C MET A 1 -9.89 21.02 9.80
N HIS A 2 -9.98 21.16 8.47
CA HIS A 2 -11.20 20.87 7.71
C HIS A 2 -11.22 19.41 7.23
N TYR A 3 -11.49 18.47 8.14
CA TYR A 3 -11.45 17.03 7.86
C TYR A 3 -12.38 16.62 6.69
N TYR A 4 -13.56 17.24 6.58
CA TYR A 4 -14.50 16.99 5.48
C TYR A 4 -13.93 17.39 4.12
N THR A 5 -13.34 18.59 4.01
CA THR A 5 -12.72 19.06 2.76
C THR A 5 -11.60 18.12 2.32
N ARG A 6 -10.75 17.69 3.25
CA ARG A 6 -9.68 16.74 2.95
C ARG A 6 -10.22 15.37 2.50
N PHE A 7 -11.25 14.86 3.17
CA PHE A 7 -11.94 13.63 2.74
C PHE A 7 -12.45 13.75 1.30
N LYS A 8 -13.16 14.84 0.97
CA LYS A 8 -13.71 15.07 -0.38
C LYS A 8 -12.61 15.25 -1.42
N ASN A 9 -11.50 15.91 -1.07
CA ASN A 9 -10.36 16.06 -1.96
C ASN A 9 -9.74 14.70 -2.30
N HIS A 10 -9.50 13.83 -1.32
CA HIS A 10 -8.97 12.48 -1.61
C HIS A 10 -9.96 11.61 -2.37
N GLU A 11 -11.27 11.81 -2.20
CA GLU A 11 -12.29 11.17 -3.03
C GLU A 11 -12.22 11.62 -4.49
N LEU A 12 -12.08 12.92 -4.73
CA LEU A 12 -11.93 13.48 -6.07
C LEU A 12 -10.62 13.01 -6.73
N SER A 13 -9.49 13.10 -6.01
CA SER A 13 -8.19 12.62 -6.49
C SER A 13 -8.25 11.15 -6.86
N TYR A 14 -8.88 10.31 -6.03
CA TYR A 14 -9.09 8.90 -6.34
C TYR A 14 -9.86 8.69 -7.66
N GLN A 15 -10.94 9.44 -7.89
CA GLN A 15 -11.73 9.32 -9.12
C GLN A 15 -10.93 9.74 -10.37
N LEU A 16 -10.13 10.79 -10.26
CA LEU A 16 -9.26 11.25 -11.35
C LEU A 16 -8.15 10.23 -11.64
N GLU A 17 -7.49 9.74 -10.59
CA GLU A 17 -6.40 8.77 -10.69
C GLU A 17 -6.90 7.40 -11.15
N GLN A 18 -8.15 7.03 -10.87
CA GLN A 18 -8.74 5.79 -11.38
C GLN A 18 -8.87 5.81 -12.91
N ARG A 19 -9.10 6.98 -13.52
CA ARG A 19 -9.09 7.13 -14.98
C ARG A 19 -7.68 6.96 -15.55
N LEU A 20 -6.63 7.20 -14.76
CA LEU A 20 -5.25 7.01 -15.18
C LEU A 20 -4.85 5.56 -15.35
N LEU A 21 -5.60 4.59 -14.82
CA LEU A 21 -5.35 3.17 -15.15
C LEU A 21 -5.51 2.91 -16.65
N LYS A 22 -6.42 3.62 -17.32
CA LYS A 22 -6.59 3.52 -18.78
C LYS A 22 -5.40 4.16 -19.51
N THR A 23 -5.01 5.36 -19.11
CA THR A 23 -3.88 6.08 -19.74
C THR A 23 -2.53 5.48 -19.40
N ALA A 24 -2.40 4.77 -18.28
CA ALA A 24 -1.22 4.01 -17.92
C ALA A 24 -0.93 2.95 -18.99
N LYS A 25 -1.96 2.24 -19.48
CA LYS A 25 -1.80 1.27 -20.58
C LYS A 25 -1.32 1.91 -21.86
N GLU A 26 -1.85 3.08 -22.22
CA GLU A 26 -1.39 3.86 -23.37
C GLU A 26 0.07 4.31 -23.20
N LYS A 27 0.46 4.76 -22.00
CA LYS A 27 1.86 5.12 -21.68
C LYS A 27 2.80 3.92 -21.76
N MET A 28 2.35 2.75 -21.29
CA MET A 28 3.10 1.50 -21.41
C MET A 28 3.31 1.13 -22.88
N GLU A 29 2.29 1.27 -23.71
CA GLU A 29 2.37 1.02 -25.16
C GLU A 29 3.30 2.01 -25.88
N GLN A 30 3.25 3.30 -25.53
CA GLN A 30 4.18 4.28 -26.08
C GLN A 30 5.64 3.96 -25.71
N LEU A 31 5.88 3.53 -24.47
CA LEU A 31 7.21 3.09 -24.04
C LEU A 31 7.64 1.80 -24.73
N SER A 32 6.72 0.86 -24.94
CA SER A 32 7.06 -0.39 -25.61
C SER A 32 7.43 -0.16 -27.06
N ARG A 33 6.71 0.72 -27.77
CA ARG A 33 7.06 1.14 -29.14
C ARG A 33 8.40 1.88 -29.21
N ALA A 34 8.70 2.74 -28.23
CA ALA A 34 9.97 3.47 -28.18
C ALA A 34 11.18 2.57 -27.85
N LEU A 35 10.97 1.50 -27.08
CA LEU A 35 12.02 0.55 -26.66
C LEU A 35 12.13 -0.67 -27.59
N GLY A 36 11.13 -0.95 -28.42
CA GLY A 36 11.02 -2.13 -29.30
C GLY A 36 12.02 -2.23 -30.45
N GLY A 37 13.08 -1.42 -30.46
CA GLY A 37 14.25 -1.58 -31.33
C GLY A 37 15.41 -2.36 -30.69
N SER A 38 15.31 -2.74 -29.41
CA SER A 38 16.33 -3.52 -28.71
C SER A 38 15.83 -4.93 -28.45
N GLU A 39 16.68 -5.91 -28.75
CA GLU A 39 16.33 -7.31 -28.97
C GLU A 39 15.56 -8.01 -27.83
N GLY A 40 14.51 -8.74 -28.19
CA GLY A 40 14.12 -10.01 -27.57
C GLY A 40 13.29 -10.00 -26.28
N SER A 41 13.20 -8.91 -25.53
CA SER A 41 12.39 -8.84 -24.30
C SER A 41 11.27 -7.82 -24.43
N CYS A 42 10.01 -8.24 -24.24
CA CYS A 42 8.91 -7.30 -24.05
C CYS A 42 9.30 -6.34 -22.91
N PRO A 43 9.36 -5.02 -23.13
CA PRO A 43 9.84 -4.09 -22.12
C PRO A 43 8.93 -4.13 -20.90
N ASP A 44 9.52 -4.36 -19.73
CA ASP A 44 8.78 -4.41 -18.47
C ASP A 44 8.23 -3.01 -18.14
N THR A 45 6.97 -2.85 -18.53
CA THR A 45 6.20 -1.61 -18.44
C THR A 45 5.18 -1.66 -17.29
N THR A 46 5.09 -2.82 -16.60
CA THR A 46 4.12 -3.09 -15.52
C THR A 46 4.26 -2.12 -14.35
N PHE A 47 5.46 -1.58 -14.13
CA PHE A 47 5.76 -0.65 -13.05
C PHE A 47 4.87 0.61 -13.00
N ILE A 48 4.32 1.05 -14.14
CA ILE A 48 3.41 2.21 -14.18
C ILE A 48 2.04 1.82 -13.62
N GLU A 49 1.54 0.66 -14.03
CA GLU A 49 0.29 0.12 -13.51
C GLU A 49 0.40 -0.12 -12.01
N ASP A 50 1.50 -0.76 -11.56
CA ASP A 50 1.76 -1.00 -10.14
C ASP A 50 1.81 0.30 -9.33
N ALA A 51 2.46 1.34 -9.86
CA ALA A 51 2.53 2.65 -9.22
C ALA A 51 1.14 3.30 -9.09
N VAL A 52 0.30 3.23 -10.14
CA VAL A 52 -1.07 3.75 -10.10
C VAL A 52 -1.94 2.93 -9.15
N GLN A 53 -1.81 1.60 -9.14
CA GLN A 53 -2.53 0.75 -8.19
C GLN A 53 -2.15 1.07 -6.74
N GLU A 54 -0.87 1.29 -6.44
CA GLU A 54 -0.42 1.66 -5.09
C GLU A 54 -0.91 3.06 -4.68
N LEU A 55 -0.96 4.00 -5.63
CA LEU A 55 -1.55 5.32 -5.43
C LEU A 55 -3.04 5.20 -5.04
N LEU A 56 -3.83 4.43 -5.79
CA LEU A 56 -5.25 4.21 -5.51
C LEU A 56 -5.50 3.55 -4.14
N LYS A 57 -4.70 2.54 -3.78
CA LYS A 57 -4.76 1.91 -2.45
C LYS A 57 -4.51 2.93 -1.36
N THR A 58 -3.52 3.79 -1.54
CA THR A 58 -3.13 4.79 -0.54
C THR A 58 -4.14 5.93 -0.43
N ARG A 59 -4.72 6.40 -1.53
CA ARG A 59 -5.82 7.38 -1.53
C ARG A 59 -7.03 6.90 -0.73
N ARG A 60 -7.40 5.61 -0.84
CA ARG A 60 -8.50 5.04 -0.04
C ARG A 60 -8.18 5.10 1.46
N ILE A 61 -6.93 4.78 1.84
CA ILE A 61 -6.48 4.88 3.23
C ILE A 61 -6.50 6.34 3.71
N LEU A 62 -5.94 7.27 2.94
CA LEU A 62 -5.95 8.70 3.29
C LEU A 62 -7.38 9.23 3.41
N LYS A 63 -8.28 8.89 2.49
CA LYS A 63 -9.70 9.24 2.58
C LYS A 63 -10.31 8.77 3.91
N CYS A 64 -10.16 7.50 4.25
CA CYS A 64 -10.70 6.93 5.49
C CYS A 64 -10.01 7.44 6.76
N SER A 65 -8.77 7.95 6.63
CA SER A 65 -8.00 8.46 7.76
C SER A 65 -8.55 9.78 8.33
N TYR A 66 -9.18 10.64 7.52
CA TYR A 66 -9.72 11.92 8.03
C TYR A 66 -10.92 11.74 8.95
N PRO A 67 -11.95 10.93 8.63
CA PRO A 67 -13.00 10.60 9.59
C PRO A 67 -12.45 9.96 10.88
N TYR A 68 -11.44 9.07 10.77
CA TYR A 68 -10.81 8.48 11.94
C TYR A 68 -10.12 9.54 12.82
N GLY A 69 -9.29 10.41 12.23
CA GLY A 69 -8.60 11.49 12.96
C GLY A 69 -9.53 12.52 13.58
N PHE A 70 -10.71 12.75 12.99
CA PHE A 70 -11.74 13.61 13.56
C PHE A 70 -12.22 13.11 14.93
N PHE A 71 -12.45 11.80 15.07
CA PHE A 71 -12.92 11.18 16.32
C PHE A 71 -11.81 10.90 17.35
N LEU A 72 -10.54 11.18 17.03
CA LEU A 72 -9.48 11.12 18.02
C LEU A 72 -9.59 12.27 19.01
N GLU A 73 -9.30 11.96 20.28
CA GLU A 73 -9.32 12.92 21.37
C GLU A 73 -8.44 14.14 21.06
N PRO A 74 -9.01 15.37 21.10
CA PRO A 74 -8.25 16.59 20.86
C PRO A 74 -7.08 16.73 21.84
N LYS A 75 -5.93 17.21 21.34
CA LYS A 75 -4.70 17.43 22.14
C LYS A 75 -4.15 16.16 22.84
N SER A 76 -4.50 14.98 22.34
CA SER A 76 -3.88 13.73 22.78
C SER A 76 -2.60 13.45 21.99
N THR A 77 -1.58 12.90 22.65
CA THR A 77 -0.34 12.44 21.99
C THR A 77 -0.62 11.47 20.85
N LYS A 78 -1.64 10.62 21.03
CA LYS A 78 -2.14 9.70 20.00
C LYS A 78 -2.58 10.44 18.73
N LYS A 79 -3.31 11.55 18.88
CA LYS A 79 -3.76 12.36 17.75
C LYS A 79 -2.59 13.04 17.04
N GLU A 80 -1.64 13.57 17.80
CA GLU A 80 -0.44 14.22 17.25
C GLU A 80 0.42 13.23 16.44
N ILE A 81 0.70 12.04 16.98
CA ILE A 81 1.43 10.99 16.26
C ILE A 81 0.65 10.57 15.00
N PHE A 82 -0.67 10.40 15.10
CA PHE A 82 -1.51 10.04 13.98
C PHE A 82 -1.44 11.08 12.85
N GLU A 83 -1.59 12.37 13.18
CA GLU A 83 -1.57 13.47 12.20
C GLU A 83 -0.18 13.65 11.57
N LEU A 84 0.89 13.40 12.32
CA LEU A 84 2.25 13.37 11.79
C LEU A 84 2.41 12.25 10.76
N MET A 85 2.06 11.01 11.11
CA MET A 85 2.17 9.88 10.20
C MET A 85 1.23 9.99 8.99
N GLN A 86 0.04 10.57 9.17
CA GLN A 86 -0.91 10.86 8.09
C GLN A 86 -0.29 11.85 7.11
N THR A 87 0.36 12.91 7.62
CA THR A 87 1.03 13.93 6.81
C THR A 87 2.18 13.34 6.02
N ASP A 88 3.01 12.50 6.65
CA ASP A 88 4.10 11.77 5.98
C ASP A 88 3.58 10.91 4.82
N LEU A 89 2.50 10.16 5.07
CA LEU A 89 1.85 9.33 4.05
C LEU A 89 1.29 10.19 2.91
N GLU A 90 0.63 11.31 3.23
CA GLU A 90 0.07 12.25 2.24
C GLU A 90 1.18 12.84 1.37
N MET A 91 2.29 13.28 1.96
CA MET A 91 3.44 13.82 1.21
C MET A 91 4.00 12.84 0.18
N VAL A 92 4.29 11.60 0.59
CA VAL A 92 4.84 10.59 -0.35
C VAL A 92 3.81 10.18 -1.42
N THR A 93 2.51 10.22 -1.08
CA THR A 93 1.42 9.92 -2.02
C THR A 93 1.31 10.99 -3.10
N GLU A 94 1.34 12.28 -2.73
CA GLU A 94 1.32 13.38 -3.70
C GLU A 94 2.59 13.39 -4.57
N ASP A 95 3.74 13.08 -3.99
CA ASP A 95 5.01 12.98 -4.72
C ASP A 95 4.98 11.87 -5.79
N LEU A 96 4.34 10.73 -5.50
CA LEU A 96 4.08 9.67 -6.48
C LEU A 96 3.07 10.11 -7.54
N ALA A 97 1.95 10.72 -7.13
CA ALA A 97 0.92 11.22 -8.03
C ALA A 97 1.50 12.19 -9.06
N GLN A 98 2.34 13.14 -8.64
CA GLN A 98 3.01 14.09 -9.53
C GLN A 98 3.95 13.44 -10.54
N LYS A 99 4.50 12.25 -10.24
CA LYS A 99 5.36 11.51 -11.17
C LYS A 99 4.56 10.74 -12.22
N VAL A 100 3.40 10.19 -11.85
CA VAL A 100 2.60 9.31 -12.73
C VAL A 100 1.47 10.05 -13.47
N ASN A 101 0.95 11.16 -12.94
CA ASN A 101 -0.17 11.92 -13.51
C ASN A 101 0.22 12.87 -14.65
N ARG A 102 1.51 12.99 -15.00
CA ARG A 102 1.95 13.87 -16.10
C ARG A 102 1.44 13.34 -17.45
N PRO A 103 1.11 14.21 -18.43
CA PRO A 103 0.67 13.77 -19.77
C PRO A 103 1.68 12.84 -20.44
N TYR A 104 2.97 13.08 -20.24
CA TYR A 104 4.07 12.28 -20.78
C TYR A 104 4.98 11.77 -19.66
N LEU A 105 5.45 10.52 -19.77
CA LEU A 105 6.37 9.95 -18.80
C LEU A 105 7.76 10.58 -18.92
N ARG A 106 8.04 11.58 -18.08
CA ARG A 106 9.37 12.23 -17.98
C ARG A 106 10.22 11.69 -16.83
N THR A 107 9.61 10.92 -15.94
CA THR A 107 10.29 10.42 -14.74
C THR A 107 10.98 9.10 -15.07
N PRO A 108 12.28 8.94 -14.80
CA PRO A 108 12.98 7.68 -15.01
C PRO A 108 12.33 6.52 -14.24
N ARG A 109 12.32 5.33 -14.85
CA ARG A 109 11.70 4.11 -14.30
C ARG A 109 12.08 3.86 -12.83
N HIS A 110 13.37 3.88 -12.50
CA HIS A 110 13.83 3.59 -11.13
C HIS A 110 13.28 4.56 -10.08
N LYS A 111 13.00 5.83 -10.46
CA LYS A 111 12.42 6.82 -9.54
C LYS A 111 10.95 6.54 -9.27
N ILE A 112 10.19 6.07 -10.27
CA ILE A 112 8.79 5.70 -10.11
C ILE A 112 8.68 4.46 -9.22
N ILE A 113 9.49 3.43 -9.49
CA ILE A 113 9.52 2.21 -8.67
C ILE A 113 9.86 2.54 -7.22
N ARG A 114 10.91 3.32 -6.98
CA ARG A 114 11.29 3.74 -5.61
C ARG A 114 10.19 4.52 -4.92
N ALA A 115 9.54 5.46 -5.61
CA ALA A 115 8.43 6.23 -5.04
C ALA A 115 7.23 5.33 -4.70
N ALA A 116 6.87 4.39 -5.58
CA ALA A 116 5.80 3.42 -5.33
C ALA A 116 6.12 2.52 -4.13
N CYS A 117 7.34 1.99 -4.03
CA CYS A 117 7.79 1.22 -2.87
C CYS A 117 7.75 2.04 -1.56
N LEU A 118 8.16 3.31 -1.60
CA LEU A 118 8.12 4.19 -0.44
C LEU A 118 6.69 4.46 0.03
N VAL A 119 5.77 4.74 -0.90
CA VAL A 119 4.34 4.90 -0.60
C VAL A 119 3.78 3.62 0.02
N GLN A 120 4.10 2.47 -0.55
CA GLN A 120 3.67 1.18 -0.02
C GLN A 120 4.19 0.96 1.42
N GLN A 121 5.47 1.22 1.66
CA GLN A 121 6.08 1.10 2.97
C GLN A 121 5.39 2.03 3.98
N LYS A 122 5.26 3.33 3.65
CA LYS A 122 4.62 4.31 4.53
C LYS A 122 3.16 3.98 4.82
N ARG A 123 2.42 3.47 3.83
CA ARG A 123 1.05 3.01 4.02
C ARG A 123 0.99 1.84 5.02
N GLN A 124 1.92 0.89 4.93
CA GLN A 124 1.98 -0.24 5.85
C GLN A 124 2.36 0.20 7.27
N GLU A 125 3.36 1.08 7.42
CA GLU A 125 3.75 1.68 8.70
C GLU A 125 2.57 2.41 9.37
N PHE A 126 1.86 3.25 8.60
CA PHE A 126 0.68 3.97 9.04
C PHE A 126 -0.42 3.02 9.52
N LEU A 127 -0.80 2.04 8.71
CA LEU A 127 -1.83 1.07 9.07
C LEU A 127 -1.45 0.22 10.29
N ALA A 128 -0.18 -0.18 10.40
CA ALA A 128 0.31 -0.93 11.55
C ALA A 128 0.26 -0.09 12.83
N SER A 129 0.63 1.20 12.76
CA SER A 129 0.51 2.14 13.87
C SER A 129 -0.95 2.31 14.30
N VAL A 130 -1.85 2.58 13.36
CA VAL A 130 -3.30 2.70 13.64
C VAL A 130 -3.86 1.43 14.26
N ALA A 131 -3.48 0.24 13.75
CA ALA A 131 -3.93 -1.04 14.28
C ALA A 131 -3.45 -1.30 15.73
N ARG A 132 -2.30 -0.76 16.13
CA ARG A 132 -1.81 -0.78 17.52
C ARG A 132 -2.41 0.33 18.38
N GLY A 133 -3.32 1.14 17.84
CA GLY A 133 -3.91 2.27 18.54
C GLY A 133 -3.01 3.50 18.58
N VAL A 134 -2.08 3.63 17.63
CA VAL A 134 -1.08 4.71 17.51
C VAL A 134 -0.17 4.78 18.75
N ALA A 135 0.05 3.62 19.37
CA ALA A 135 0.92 3.49 20.51
C ALA A 135 2.39 3.32 20.04
N PRO A 136 3.37 3.91 20.75
CA PRO A 136 4.79 3.62 20.56
C PRO A 136 5.06 2.11 20.53
N ALA A 137 6.12 1.67 19.85
CA ALA A 137 6.44 0.25 19.69
C ALA A 137 6.59 -0.51 21.03
N ASP A 138 6.96 0.22 22.10
CA ASP A 138 7.15 -0.31 23.46
C ASP A 138 5.87 -0.32 24.31
N SER A 139 4.73 0.08 23.76
CA SER A 139 3.46 0.04 24.48
C SER A 139 2.88 -1.37 24.50
N PRO A 140 2.29 -1.83 25.63
CA PRO A 140 1.67 -3.14 25.71
C PRO A 140 0.60 -3.31 24.63
N GLU A 141 0.52 -4.49 24.02
CA GLU A 141 -0.47 -4.78 22.97
C GLU A 141 -1.88 -4.49 23.47
N ALA A 142 -2.54 -3.51 22.85
CA ALA A 142 -3.93 -3.21 23.18
C ALA A 142 -4.81 -4.44 22.90
N PRO A 143 -5.77 -4.78 23.79
CA PRO A 143 -6.70 -5.86 23.54
C PRO A 143 -7.39 -5.66 22.19
N ARG A 144 -7.25 -6.64 21.28
CA ARG A 144 -7.95 -6.60 19.99
C ARG A 144 -9.45 -6.54 20.27
N ARG A 145 -10.11 -5.44 19.93
CA ARG A 145 -11.57 -5.37 19.97
C ARG A 145 -12.12 -6.39 18.97
N SER A 146 -12.74 -7.45 19.47
CA SER A 146 -13.55 -8.38 18.68
C SER A 146 -14.78 -7.61 18.22
N PHE A 147 -14.77 -7.12 16.98
CA PHE A 147 -15.97 -6.56 16.37
C PHE A 147 -16.91 -7.72 16.01
N ALA A 148 -18.10 -7.75 16.59
CA ALA A 148 -19.16 -8.72 16.29
C ALA A 148 -19.91 -8.40 14.98
N GLY A 149 -19.29 -7.66 14.06
CA GLY A 149 -19.82 -7.35 12.73
C GLY A 149 -19.14 -8.22 11.68
N GLY A 150 -19.91 -8.68 10.69
CA GLY A 150 -19.46 -9.61 9.65
C GLY A 150 -18.12 -9.28 8.99
N THR A 151 -17.51 -10.30 8.40
CA THR A 151 -16.21 -10.21 7.74
C THR A 151 -16.16 -9.05 6.75
N TRP A 152 -15.24 -8.10 6.96
CA TRP A 152 -15.00 -7.00 6.04
C TRP A 152 -14.77 -7.53 4.61
N ASP A 153 -15.36 -6.87 3.62
CA ASP A 153 -15.05 -7.13 2.21
C ASP A 153 -13.66 -6.55 1.89
N TRP A 154 -12.64 -7.37 2.12
CA TRP A 154 -11.25 -7.01 1.89
C TRP A 154 -10.93 -6.84 0.40
N GLU A 155 -11.65 -7.54 -0.48
CA GLU A 155 -11.47 -7.45 -1.93
C GLU A 155 -11.93 -6.10 -2.46
N TYR A 156 -13.10 -5.63 -2.03
CA TYR A 156 -13.57 -4.28 -2.33
C TYR A 156 -12.57 -3.21 -1.86
N LEU A 157 -11.94 -3.42 -0.70
CA LEU A 157 -10.92 -2.52 -0.15
C LEU A 157 -9.55 -2.64 -0.84
N GLY A 158 -9.33 -3.67 -1.67
CA GLY A 158 -8.07 -3.89 -2.38
C GLY A 158 -6.95 -4.47 -1.52
N PHE A 159 -7.31 -5.16 -0.42
CA PHE A 159 -6.38 -5.84 0.48
C PHE A 159 -6.64 -7.34 0.48
N ALA A 160 -5.59 -8.15 0.57
CA ALA A 160 -5.76 -9.57 0.87
C ALA A 160 -6.29 -9.72 2.31
N SER A 161 -7.36 -10.51 2.46
CA SER A 161 -7.98 -10.82 3.76
C SER A 161 -6.93 -11.26 4.80
N PRO A 162 -7.03 -10.78 6.06
CA PRO A 162 -6.14 -11.21 7.14
C PRO A 162 -6.11 -12.74 7.32
N GLU A 163 -7.23 -13.42 7.07
CA GLU A 163 -7.32 -14.88 7.14
C GLU A 163 -6.52 -15.56 6.04
N TYR A 164 -6.61 -15.03 4.81
CA TYR A 164 -5.79 -15.49 3.68
C TYR A 164 -4.30 -15.35 3.99
N ARG A 165 -3.89 -14.20 4.54
CA ARG A 165 -2.48 -13.94 4.89
C ARG A 165 -1.98 -14.85 6.02
N ARG A 166 -2.82 -15.19 7.01
CA ARG A 166 -2.49 -16.16 8.07
C ARG A 166 -2.31 -17.58 7.52
N ARG A 167 -3.23 -18.05 6.67
CA ARG A 167 -3.13 -19.38 6.04
C ARG A 167 -1.87 -19.52 5.21
N HIS A 168 -1.52 -18.48 4.45
CA HIS A 168 -0.30 -18.49 3.65
C HIS A 168 0.98 -18.47 4.51
N ARG A 169 0.97 -17.74 5.64
CA ARG A 169 2.10 -17.74 6.60
C ARG A 169 2.25 -19.10 7.30
N GLN A 170 1.13 -19.75 7.65
CA GLN A 170 1.15 -21.10 8.23
C GLN A 170 1.63 -22.14 7.22
N ARG A 171 1.20 -22.08 5.96
CA ARG A 171 1.73 -22.95 4.89
C ARG A 171 3.23 -22.80 4.72
N ARG A 172 3.74 -21.57 4.60
CA ARG A 172 5.18 -21.32 4.46
C ARG A 172 6.01 -21.84 5.65
N ARG A 173 5.45 -21.80 6.87
CA ARG A 173 6.09 -22.33 8.08
C ARG A 173 6.03 -23.86 8.13
N GLY A 174 4.92 -24.46 7.69
CA GLY A 174 4.78 -25.91 7.56
C GLY A 174 5.69 -26.50 6.48
N ASP A 175 5.83 -25.83 5.35
CA ASP A 175 6.73 -26.25 4.26
C ASP A 175 8.21 -26.21 4.70
N MET A 176 8.60 -25.20 5.49
CA MET A 176 9.96 -25.11 6.03
C MET A 176 10.26 -26.21 7.07
N GLN A 177 9.24 -26.63 7.82
CA GLN A 177 9.37 -27.69 8.83
C GLN A 177 9.37 -29.09 8.19
N SER A 178 8.64 -29.28 7.09
CA SER A 178 8.66 -30.51 6.28
C SER A 178 10.01 -30.76 5.60
N LEU A 179 10.68 -29.69 5.14
CA LEU A 179 12.01 -29.80 4.51
C LEU A 179 13.12 -30.19 5.50
N LEU A 180 12.96 -29.89 6.79
CA LEU A 180 13.93 -30.27 7.83
C LEU A 180 13.73 -31.71 8.34
N SER A 181 12.55 -32.30 8.12
CA SER A 181 12.23 -33.67 8.55
C SER A 181 12.65 -34.75 7.54
N ASN A 182 13.04 -34.36 6.32
CA ASN A 182 13.37 -35.26 5.22
C ASN A 182 14.88 -35.31 4.88
N ALA A 183 15.75 -34.88 5.79
CA ALA A 183 17.18 -35.11 5.63
C ALA A 183 17.47 -36.61 5.89
N PRO A 184 18.10 -37.35 4.96
CA PRO A 184 18.50 -38.73 5.24
C PRO A 184 19.67 -38.73 6.24
N ASP A 185 19.57 -39.57 7.27
CA ASP A 185 20.67 -39.83 8.20
C ASP A 185 21.88 -40.39 7.43
N PRO A 186 23.08 -39.80 7.58
CA PRO A 186 24.30 -40.41 7.12
C PRO A 186 24.85 -41.25 8.26
N ASP A 187 24.54 -42.55 8.28
CA ASP A 187 25.37 -43.65 8.80
C ASP A 187 24.45 -44.83 9.18
N ASP A 188 24.60 -45.94 8.46
CA ASP A 188 24.75 -47.23 9.13
C ASP A 188 25.52 -48.19 8.20
N PRO A 189 26.38 -49.07 8.76
CA PRO A 189 27.52 -49.71 8.09
C PRO A 189 27.20 -50.92 7.20
#